data_AF-A0A842M5A0-F1
#
_entry.id   AF-A0A842M5A0-F1
#
_cell.length_a   1.000
_cell.length_b   1.000
_cell.length_c   1.000
_cell.angle_alpha   90.00
_cell.angle_beta   90.00
_cell.angle_gamma   90.00
#
_symmetry.space_group_name_H-M   'P 1'
#
loop_
_entity.id
_entity.type
_entity.pdbx_description
1 polymer ?
#
loop_
_entity_poly.entity_id
_entity_poly.type
_entity_poly.pdbx_seq_one_letter_code
_entity_poly.pdbx_strand_id
1 'polypeptide(L)'
;MEYFNELEKETNKLYDIACKARAKGLDASTEPEIPLAKDLAERVEGLVGPEGVAQRIKSLEKEYSREEIAFKIAAEIVSQRIDETDEDRLWSRRQELADQALRTALAILTEGVVAAPLEGIAKVTIKNNFDESNYLAVYFAGPIRSAGGTASALAVLIADYIRIKIGLDRYKPTDREIERYVEEVELYESEVTNLQYSPTPDEVRLAVENIPVEVTGEPTDKIEVSHRDLKRVETNHIRGGALLAMVEGVIQKAPKVLKYAKQMKLKGWDWLEEFSKTSKSDKSDEITIKADNKYIEDIIGGRPVLGCPSEKGAFRLRYGRSRNTGLAAMGVNPATMELLEFLAVGTQMKIERPGKGNCVVPVDTI
;
A
#
# COMPACT_ATOMS: atom_id res chain seq x y z
N MET A 1 -11.01 -15.41 -28.32
CA MET A 1 -12.20 -14.56 -28.16
C MET A 1 -13.43 -15.37 -27.77
N GLU A 2 -13.66 -16.56 -28.36
CA GLU A 2 -14.81 -17.43 -28.01
C GLU A 2 -14.91 -17.75 -26.52
N TYR A 3 -13.79 -18.11 -25.87
CA TYR A 3 -13.75 -18.34 -24.41
C TYR A 3 -14.25 -17.15 -23.57
N PHE A 4 -13.77 -15.93 -23.85
CA PHE A 4 -14.18 -14.74 -23.09
C PHE A 4 -15.64 -14.37 -23.37
N ASN A 5 -16.11 -14.54 -24.61
CA ASN A 5 -17.50 -14.30 -24.95
C ASN A 5 -18.44 -15.27 -24.22
N GLU A 6 -18.04 -16.53 -24.08
CA GLU A 6 -18.80 -17.54 -23.33
C GLU A 6 -18.90 -17.17 -21.84
N LEU A 7 -17.77 -16.80 -21.22
CA LEU A 7 -17.74 -16.34 -19.83
C LEU A 7 -18.59 -15.08 -19.62
N GLU A 8 -18.50 -14.10 -20.50
CA GLU A 8 -19.28 -12.87 -20.43
C GLU A 8 -20.79 -13.16 -20.56
N LYS A 9 -21.16 -14.04 -21.49
CA LYS A 9 -22.56 -14.45 -21.69
C LYS A 9 -23.14 -15.13 -20.45
N GLU A 10 -22.44 -16.11 -19.87
CA GLU A 10 -22.93 -16.80 -18.66
C GLU A 10 -22.91 -15.86 -17.44
N THR A 11 -21.93 -14.96 -17.34
CA THR A 11 -21.88 -13.94 -16.26
C THR A 11 -23.09 -13.01 -16.33
N ASN A 12 -23.41 -12.47 -17.50
CA ASN A 12 -24.58 -11.60 -17.69
C ASN A 12 -25.89 -12.30 -17.37
N LYS A 13 -26.03 -13.57 -17.78
CA LYS A 13 -27.19 -14.40 -17.44
C LYS A 13 -27.37 -14.60 -15.94
N LEU A 14 -26.27 -14.83 -15.20
CA LEU A 14 -26.31 -14.92 -13.74
C LEU A 14 -26.63 -13.56 -13.09
N TYR A 15 -26.09 -12.48 -13.64
CA TYR A 15 -26.35 -11.12 -13.17
C TYR A 15 -27.82 -10.72 -13.32
N ASP A 16 -28.46 -11.07 -14.45
CA ASP A 16 -29.89 -10.84 -14.68
C ASP A 16 -30.76 -11.57 -13.63
N ILE A 17 -30.36 -12.77 -13.21
CA ILE A 17 -31.04 -13.50 -12.14
C ILE A 17 -30.90 -12.75 -10.82
N ALA A 18 -29.70 -12.26 -10.50
CA ALA A 18 -29.44 -11.46 -9.30
C ALA A 18 -30.26 -10.16 -9.29
N CYS A 19 -30.34 -9.44 -10.41
CA CYS A 19 -31.17 -8.24 -10.54
C CYS A 19 -32.65 -8.54 -10.25
N LYS A 20 -33.21 -9.60 -10.84
CA LYS A 20 -34.60 -10.01 -10.61
C LYS A 20 -34.87 -10.43 -9.16
N ALA A 21 -33.88 -11.01 -8.48
CA ALA A 21 -33.98 -11.38 -7.08
C ALA A 21 -33.96 -10.13 -6.18
N ARG A 22 -32.97 -9.26 -6.35
CA ARG A 22 -32.79 -8.02 -5.57
C ARG A 22 -33.95 -7.04 -5.75
N ALA A 23 -34.52 -6.94 -6.94
CA ALA A 23 -35.69 -6.10 -7.22
C ALA A 23 -36.95 -6.46 -6.41
N LYS A 24 -36.98 -7.62 -5.74
CA LYS A 24 -38.08 -7.98 -4.81
C LYS A 24 -38.02 -7.21 -3.49
N GLY A 25 -36.92 -6.50 -3.20
CA GLY A 25 -36.77 -5.68 -1.99
C GLY A 25 -36.69 -6.49 -0.70
N LEU A 26 -36.18 -7.73 -0.76
CA LEU A 26 -36.03 -8.63 0.38
C LEU A 26 -34.63 -8.56 1.02
N ASP A 27 -33.70 -7.86 0.38
CA ASP A 27 -32.31 -7.70 0.80
C ASP A 27 -31.98 -6.23 1.11
N ALA A 28 -30.77 -5.96 1.61
CA ALA A 28 -30.31 -4.61 1.98
C ALA A 28 -30.31 -3.61 0.81
N SER A 29 -30.16 -4.10 -0.42
CA SER A 29 -30.21 -3.31 -1.65
C SER A 29 -31.18 -3.94 -2.66
N THR A 30 -31.83 -3.09 -3.45
CA THR A 30 -32.71 -3.49 -4.55
C THR A 30 -31.96 -3.80 -5.85
N GLU A 31 -30.65 -3.56 -5.86
CA GLU A 31 -29.74 -3.83 -6.97
C GLU A 31 -28.56 -4.71 -6.52
N PRO A 32 -27.92 -5.48 -7.41
CA PRO A 32 -26.70 -6.19 -7.07
C PRO A 32 -25.58 -5.23 -6.63
N GLU A 33 -24.98 -5.50 -5.47
CA GLU A 33 -23.95 -4.65 -4.85
C GLU A 33 -22.53 -4.90 -5.41
N ILE A 34 -22.36 -5.90 -6.27
CA ILE A 34 -21.06 -6.25 -6.89
C ILE A 34 -21.12 -5.81 -8.36
N PRO A 35 -20.53 -4.66 -8.73
CA PRO A 35 -20.55 -4.18 -10.11
C PRO A 35 -19.68 -5.06 -11.02
N LEU A 36 -20.09 -5.20 -12.28
CA LEU A 36 -19.28 -5.84 -13.32
C LEU A 36 -18.31 -4.81 -13.92
N ALA A 37 -17.06 -5.22 -14.14
CA ALA A 37 -16.05 -4.41 -14.81
C ALA A 37 -15.18 -5.29 -15.71
N LYS A 38 -14.89 -4.84 -16.93
CA LYS A 38 -14.10 -5.62 -17.90
C LYS A 38 -12.60 -5.41 -17.77
N ASP A 39 -12.19 -4.21 -17.36
CA ASP A 39 -10.79 -3.83 -17.29
C ASP A 39 -10.48 -2.97 -16.06
N LEU A 40 -9.20 -2.60 -15.93
CA LEU A 40 -8.69 -1.78 -14.84
C LEU A 40 -9.44 -0.44 -14.73
N ALA A 41 -9.62 0.23 -15.85
CA ALA A 41 -10.19 1.57 -15.89
C ALA A 41 -11.66 1.55 -15.43
N GLU A 42 -12.44 0.57 -15.88
CA GLU A 42 -13.81 0.34 -15.42
C GLU A 42 -13.89 -0.06 -13.94
N ARG A 43 -12.93 -0.85 -13.44
CA ARG A 43 -12.85 -1.15 -11.99
C ARG A 43 -12.61 0.11 -11.17
N VAL A 44 -11.69 0.99 -11.60
CA VAL A 44 -11.43 2.25 -10.90
C VAL A 44 -12.68 3.12 -10.87
N GLU A 45 -13.34 3.30 -12.02
CA GLU A 45 -14.56 4.09 -12.11
C GLU A 45 -15.71 3.51 -11.27
N GLY A 46 -15.92 2.19 -11.34
CA GLY A 46 -16.97 1.52 -10.57
C GLY A 46 -16.72 1.48 -9.07
N LEU A 47 -15.46 1.48 -8.62
CA LEU A 47 -15.11 1.43 -7.20
C LEU A 47 -15.14 2.82 -6.56
N VAL A 48 -14.48 3.80 -7.17
CA VAL A 48 -14.25 5.11 -6.56
C VAL A 48 -14.67 6.27 -7.45
N GLY A 49 -14.97 6.05 -8.73
CA GLY A 49 -15.24 7.14 -9.67
C GLY A 49 -14.00 8.00 -9.94
N PRO A 50 -14.17 9.26 -10.38
CA PRO A 50 -15.43 9.88 -10.78
C PRO A 50 -15.95 9.33 -12.12
N GLU A 51 -17.21 9.62 -12.45
CA GLU A 51 -17.81 9.22 -13.73
C GLU A 51 -16.99 9.73 -14.93
N GLY A 52 -16.78 8.87 -15.93
CA GLY A 52 -15.98 9.15 -17.12
C GLY A 52 -14.47 8.97 -16.94
N VAL A 53 -13.98 8.67 -15.72
CA VAL A 53 -12.54 8.47 -15.49
C VAL A 53 -12.00 7.27 -16.26
N ALA A 54 -12.79 6.22 -16.51
CA ALA A 54 -12.30 5.04 -17.22
C ALA A 54 -11.87 5.38 -18.65
N GLN A 55 -12.67 6.20 -19.36
CA GLN A 55 -12.33 6.66 -20.71
C GLN A 55 -11.02 7.46 -20.69
N ARG A 56 -10.84 8.30 -19.67
CA ARG A 56 -9.63 9.10 -19.52
C ARG A 56 -8.40 8.24 -19.22
N ILE A 57 -8.50 7.27 -18.32
CA ILE A 57 -7.42 6.31 -18.03
C ILE A 57 -7.02 5.58 -19.32
N LYS A 58 -7.98 5.00 -20.05
CA LYS A 58 -7.74 4.31 -21.33
C LYS A 58 -7.04 5.18 -22.37
N SER A 59 -7.34 6.49 -22.38
CA SER A 59 -6.67 7.44 -23.27
C SER A 59 -5.19 7.64 -22.93
N LEU A 60 -4.84 7.61 -21.63
CA LEU A 60 -3.48 7.86 -21.14
C LEU A 60 -2.60 6.60 -21.13
N GLU A 61 -3.19 5.40 -21.05
CA GLU A 61 -2.47 4.11 -21.09
C GLU A 61 -1.60 3.89 -22.32
N LYS A 62 -1.87 4.61 -23.42
CA LYS A 62 -1.08 4.52 -24.66
C LYS A 62 0.29 5.20 -24.55
N GLU A 63 0.42 6.19 -23.67
CA GLU A 63 1.57 7.10 -23.62
C GLU A 63 2.30 7.09 -22.28
N TYR A 64 1.60 6.75 -21.20
CA TYR A 64 2.11 6.89 -19.84
C TYR A 64 2.09 5.58 -19.08
N SER A 65 3.03 5.45 -18.14
CA SER A 65 3.00 4.38 -17.15
C SER A 65 1.84 4.56 -16.18
N ARG A 66 1.38 3.47 -15.57
CA ARG A 66 0.29 3.49 -14.60
C ARG A 66 0.50 4.49 -13.47
N GLU A 67 1.72 4.58 -12.93
CA GLU A 67 2.02 5.54 -11.88
C GLU A 67 1.89 6.98 -12.39
N GLU A 68 2.38 7.29 -13.59
CA GLU A 68 2.20 8.61 -14.22
C GLU A 68 0.72 8.95 -14.49
N ILE A 69 -0.08 7.95 -14.88
CA ILE A 69 -1.53 8.10 -15.05
C ILE A 69 -2.17 8.48 -13.72
N ALA A 70 -1.81 7.82 -12.61
CA ALA A 70 -2.33 8.15 -11.29
C ALA A 70 -2.07 9.61 -10.89
N PHE A 71 -0.84 10.11 -11.10
CA PHE A 71 -0.51 11.52 -10.84
C PHE A 71 -1.29 12.49 -11.76
N LYS A 72 -1.40 12.17 -13.05
CA LYS A 72 -2.12 13.01 -14.03
C LYS A 72 -3.61 13.10 -13.72
N ILE A 73 -4.26 11.96 -13.49
CA ILE A 73 -5.68 11.90 -13.15
C ILE A 73 -5.93 12.65 -11.84
N ALA A 74 -5.08 12.47 -10.81
CA ALA A 74 -5.19 13.23 -9.58
C ALA A 74 -5.12 14.74 -9.83
N ALA A 75 -4.16 15.21 -10.65
CA ALA A 75 -4.07 16.62 -11.03
C ALA A 75 -5.29 17.12 -11.81
N GLU A 76 -5.81 16.33 -12.75
CA GLU A 76 -6.99 16.69 -13.54
C GLU A 76 -8.23 16.85 -12.66
N ILE A 77 -8.43 15.95 -11.69
CA ILE A 77 -9.55 16.02 -10.74
C ILE A 77 -9.47 17.28 -9.88
N VAL A 78 -8.31 17.58 -9.27
CA VAL A 78 -8.19 18.76 -8.39
C VAL A 78 -8.09 20.09 -9.13
N SER A 79 -7.79 20.07 -10.43
CA SER A 79 -7.74 21.28 -11.27
C SER A 79 -9.09 21.63 -11.91
N GLN A 80 -10.16 20.91 -11.57
CA GLN A 80 -11.50 21.24 -12.03
C GLN A 80 -11.89 22.66 -11.59
N ARG A 81 -12.56 23.39 -12.49
CA ARG A 81 -13.09 24.71 -12.15
C ARG A 81 -14.20 24.56 -11.12
N ILE A 82 -14.09 25.32 -10.04
CA ILE A 82 -15.12 25.40 -9.01
C ILE A 82 -15.81 26.76 -9.20
N ASP A 83 -17.04 26.74 -9.67
CA ASP A 83 -17.89 27.92 -9.78
C ASP A 83 -18.62 28.14 -8.45
N GLU A 84 -17.88 28.48 -7.39
CA GLU A 84 -18.40 28.78 -6.06
C GLU A 84 -17.82 30.11 -5.57
N THR A 85 -18.69 30.97 -5.04
CA THR A 85 -18.33 32.32 -4.59
C THR A 85 -18.18 32.42 -3.08
N ASP A 86 -18.73 31.45 -2.35
CA ASP A 86 -18.60 31.35 -0.90
C ASP A 86 -17.28 30.64 -0.53
N GLU A 87 -16.46 31.28 0.31
CA GLU A 87 -15.13 30.77 0.67
C GLU A 87 -15.18 29.42 1.43
N ASP A 88 -16.15 29.24 2.32
CA ASP A 88 -16.29 28.00 3.10
C ASP A 88 -16.70 26.83 2.20
N ARG A 89 -17.63 27.08 1.28
CA ARG A 89 -18.02 26.08 0.28
C ARG A 89 -16.92 25.79 -0.72
N LEU A 90 -16.13 26.79 -1.09
CA LEU A 90 -14.95 26.60 -1.95
C LEU A 90 -13.93 25.67 -1.29
N TRP A 91 -13.63 25.86 0.00
CA TRP A 91 -12.71 24.98 0.73
C TRP A 91 -13.27 23.57 0.91
N SER A 92 -14.55 23.45 1.25
CA SER A 92 -15.23 22.15 1.31
C SER A 92 -15.12 21.41 -0.02
N ARG A 93 -15.36 22.11 -1.14
CA ARG A 93 -15.27 21.51 -2.47
C ARG A 93 -13.85 21.10 -2.85
N ARG A 94 -12.84 21.91 -2.48
CA ARG A 94 -11.42 21.54 -2.66
C ARG A 94 -11.05 20.28 -1.88
N GLN A 95 -11.60 20.13 -0.66
CA GLN A 95 -11.39 18.94 0.15
C GLN A 95 -12.02 17.69 -0.50
N GLU A 96 -13.26 17.79 -0.99
CA GLU A 96 -13.92 16.69 -1.72
C GLU A 96 -13.13 16.27 -2.97
N LEU A 97 -12.65 17.24 -3.76
CA LEU A 97 -11.84 16.96 -4.93
C LEU A 97 -10.49 16.32 -4.56
N ALA A 98 -9.86 16.76 -3.46
CA ALA A 98 -8.62 16.17 -2.97
C ALA A 98 -8.81 14.71 -2.54
N ASP A 99 -9.90 14.43 -1.80
CA ASP A 99 -10.27 13.08 -1.39
C ASP A 99 -10.55 12.19 -2.60
N GLN A 100 -11.39 12.65 -3.53
CA GLN A 100 -11.71 11.96 -4.78
C GLN A 100 -10.44 11.68 -5.60
N ALA A 101 -9.57 12.68 -5.77
CA ALA A 101 -8.33 12.54 -6.52
C ALA A 101 -7.40 11.50 -5.90
N LEU A 102 -7.24 11.51 -4.57
CA LEU A 102 -6.37 10.57 -3.88
C LEU A 102 -6.91 9.13 -3.97
N ARG A 103 -8.22 8.94 -3.77
CA ARG A 103 -8.86 7.61 -3.90
C ARG A 103 -8.75 7.06 -5.32
N THR A 104 -9.05 7.88 -6.31
CA THR A 104 -8.94 7.52 -7.73
C THR A 104 -7.51 7.12 -8.08
N ALA A 105 -6.53 7.91 -7.65
CA ALA A 105 -5.13 7.63 -7.91
C ALA A 105 -4.65 6.35 -7.20
N LEU A 106 -5.05 6.14 -5.94
CA LEU A 106 -4.73 4.92 -5.22
C LEU A 106 -5.39 3.68 -5.86
N ALA A 107 -6.61 3.80 -6.37
CA ALA A 107 -7.28 2.72 -7.11
C ALA A 107 -6.53 2.37 -8.41
N ILE A 108 -6.06 3.37 -9.15
CA ILE A 108 -5.22 3.15 -10.34
C ILE A 108 -3.94 2.40 -9.95
N LEU A 109 -3.24 2.84 -8.91
CA LEU A 109 -1.98 2.24 -8.45
C LEU A 109 -2.14 0.79 -7.97
N THR A 110 -3.28 0.49 -7.36
CA THR A 110 -3.59 -0.83 -6.80
C THR A 110 -4.44 -1.69 -7.73
N GLU A 111 -4.55 -1.30 -9.00
CA GLU A 111 -5.28 -2.02 -10.03
C GLU A 111 -6.79 -2.22 -9.78
N GLY A 112 -7.34 -1.52 -8.78
CA GLY A 112 -8.70 -1.72 -8.29
C GLY A 112 -8.95 -3.13 -7.75
N VAL A 113 -7.92 -3.82 -7.22
CA VAL A 113 -8.05 -5.19 -6.70
C VAL A 113 -7.99 -5.28 -5.18
N VAL A 114 -7.72 -4.18 -4.49
CA VAL A 114 -7.63 -4.11 -3.03
C VAL A 114 -8.61 -3.08 -2.48
N ALA A 115 -9.02 -3.24 -1.23
CA ALA A 115 -9.98 -2.35 -0.58
C ALA A 115 -9.39 -0.98 -0.17
N ALA A 116 -8.08 -0.80 -0.25
CA ALA A 116 -7.39 0.39 0.25
C ALA A 116 -7.90 1.76 -0.28
N PRO A 117 -8.34 1.92 -1.54
CA PRO A 117 -8.95 3.17 -2.00
C PRO A 117 -10.26 3.52 -1.29
N LEU A 118 -10.99 2.52 -0.78
CA LEU A 118 -12.25 2.70 -0.06
C LEU A 118 -12.03 2.75 1.45
N GLU A 119 -11.35 1.73 1.98
CA GLU A 119 -11.23 1.50 3.43
C GLU A 119 -9.88 1.93 4.01
N GLY A 120 -8.86 2.13 3.17
CA GLY A 120 -7.51 2.52 3.61
C GLY A 120 -7.33 4.02 3.81
N ILE A 121 -8.17 4.83 3.17
CA ILE A 121 -8.24 6.29 3.38
C ILE A 121 -9.60 6.58 4.02
N ALA A 122 -9.60 6.98 5.29
CA ALA A 122 -10.82 7.38 6.00
C ALA A 122 -11.35 8.72 5.46
N LYS A 123 -10.47 9.72 5.34
CA LYS A 123 -10.79 11.03 4.76
C LYS A 123 -9.52 11.82 4.41
N VAL A 124 -9.65 12.77 3.49
CA VAL A 124 -8.65 13.82 3.25
C VAL A 124 -9.21 15.15 3.74
N THR A 125 -8.44 15.91 4.52
CA THR A 125 -8.87 17.21 5.04
C THR A 125 -7.83 18.31 4.82
N ILE A 126 -8.30 19.56 4.79
CA ILE A 126 -7.44 20.74 4.77
C ILE A 126 -7.44 21.32 6.19
N LYS A 127 -6.25 21.50 6.78
CA LYS A 127 -6.05 21.97 8.16
C LYS A 127 -5.10 23.16 8.18
N ASN A 128 -5.04 23.86 9.31
CA ASN A 128 -4.17 25.02 9.50
C ASN A 128 -2.94 24.69 10.34
N ASN A 129 -1.78 25.14 9.89
CA ASN A 129 -0.57 25.23 10.69
C ASN A 129 -0.71 26.30 11.77
N PHE A 130 0.24 26.34 12.70
CA PHE A 130 0.28 27.37 13.75
C PHE A 130 0.58 28.78 13.22
N ASP A 131 1.08 28.91 12.00
CA ASP A 131 1.24 30.17 11.27
C ASP A 131 0.05 30.49 10.36
N GLU A 132 -1.10 29.83 10.59
CA GLU A 132 -2.37 29.96 9.86
C GLU A 132 -2.35 29.46 8.40
N SER A 133 -1.20 29.01 7.89
CA SER A 133 -1.11 28.43 6.54
C SER A 133 -1.90 27.13 6.43
N ASN A 134 -2.62 26.95 5.32
CA ASN A 134 -3.40 25.74 5.04
C ASN A 134 -2.50 24.62 4.49
N TYR A 135 -2.64 23.40 4.99
CA TYR A 135 -1.93 22.21 4.53
C TYR A 135 -2.90 21.03 4.37
N LEU A 136 -2.47 19.96 3.70
CA LEU A 136 -3.27 18.76 3.46
C LEU A 136 -2.97 17.66 4.50
N ALA A 137 -4.02 17.08 5.07
CA ALA A 137 -3.96 15.94 5.98
C ALA A 137 -4.68 14.73 5.38
N VAL A 138 -4.05 13.56 5.44
CA VAL A 138 -4.63 12.30 4.97
C VAL A 138 -4.83 11.40 6.18
N TYR A 139 -6.07 11.01 6.42
CA TYR A 139 -6.45 10.09 7.49
C TYR A 139 -6.40 8.66 6.92
N PHE A 140 -5.32 7.95 7.21
CA PHE A 140 -5.18 6.54 6.88
C PHE A 140 -5.84 5.66 7.95
N ALA A 141 -6.41 4.54 7.50
CA ALA A 141 -7.00 3.52 8.36
C ALA A 141 -6.23 2.19 8.23
N GLY A 142 -6.38 1.28 9.21
CA GLY A 142 -5.68 -0.01 9.26
C GLY A 142 -5.71 -0.84 7.96
N PRO A 143 -6.83 -0.90 7.21
CA PRO A 143 -6.89 -1.60 5.92
C PRO A 143 -5.88 -1.14 4.86
N ILE A 144 -5.23 0.03 5.03
CA ILE A 144 -4.15 0.49 4.14
C ILE A 144 -3.00 -0.52 4.02
N ARG A 145 -2.78 -1.39 5.03
CA ARG A 145 -1.75 -2.44 4.98
C ARG A 145 -1.93 -3.38 3.78
N SER A 146 -3.19 -3.63 3.38
CA SER A 146 -3.55 -4.49 2.26
C SER A 146 -3.12 -3.93 0.89
N ALA A 147 -2.95 -2.61 0.77
CA ALA A 147 -2.43 -1.97 -0.44
C ALA A 147 -0.97 -2.34 -0.71
N GLY A 148 -0.25 -2.72 0.34
CA GLY A 148 1.20 -2.89 0.34
C GLY A 148 1.96 -1.56 0.41
N GLY A 149 3.20 -1.63 0.92
CA GLY A 149 4.01 -0.44 1.20
C GLY A 149 4.26 0.48 0.00
N THR A 150 4.30 -0.04 -1.23
CA THR A 150 4.50 0.84 -2.40
C THR A 150 3.28 1.74 -2.64
N ALA A 151 2.07 1.19 -2.57
CA ALA A 151 0.86 1.95 -2.85
C ALA A 151 0.59 2.98 -1.75
N SER A 152 0.81 2.61 -0.49
CA SER A 152 0.70 3.55 0.64
C SER A 152 1.72 4.70 0.54
N ALA A 153 2.98 4.39 0.18
CA ALA A 153 4.00 5.42 -0.01
C ALA A 153 3.67 6.38 -1.16
N LEU A 154 3.17 5.84 -2.27
CA LEU A 154 2.74 6.67 -3.40
C LEU A 154 1.49 7.48 -3.08
N ALA A 155 0.59 7.00 -2.22
CA ALA A 155 -0.54 7.80 -1.75
C ALA A 155 -0.06 9.06 -1.02
N VAL A 156 0.96 8.96 -0.14
CA VAL A 156 1.56 10.12 0.53
C VAL A 156 2.20 11.08 -0.50
N LEU A 157 2.92 10.54 -1.49
CA LEU A 157 3.54 11.35 -2.55
C LEU A 157 2.51 12.04 -3.46
N ILE A 158 1.40 11.36 -3.78
CA ILE A 158 0.29 11.93 -4.56
C ILE A 158 -0.44 12.99 -3.75
N ALA A 159 -0.61 12.80 -2.45
CA ALA A 159 -1.16 13.83 -1.57
C ALA A 159 -0.28 15.10 -1.58
N ASP A 160 1.05 14.96 -1.59
CA ASP A 160 1.96 16.10 -1.80
C ASP A 160 1.74 16.76 -3.17
N TYR A 161 1.58 15.96 -4.23
CA TYR A 161 1.30 16.50 -5.55
C TYR A 161 -0.04 17.26 -5.61
N ILE A 162 -1.09 16.71 -4.99
CA ILE A 162 -2.41 17.33 -4.88
C ILE A 162 -2.33 18.66 -4.12
N ARG A 163 -1.67 18.70 -2.96
CA ARG A 163 -1.58 19.93 -2.16
C ARG A 163 -0.89 21.07 -2.93
N ILE A 164 0.14 20.76 -3.73
CA ILE A 164 0.83 21.74 -4.58
C ILE A 164 -0.10 22.26 -5.67
N LYS A 165 -0.95 21.40 -6.27
CA LYS A 165 -1.92 21.80 -7.30
C LYS A 165 -3.04 22.68 -6.76
N ILE A 166 -3.48 22.43 -5.53
CA ILE A 166 -4.49 23.24 -4.84
C ILE A 166 -3.89 24.57 -4.33
N GLY A 167 -2.56 24.65 -4.18
CA GLY A 167 -1.86 25.83 -3.67
C GLY A 167 -1.77 25.86 -2.14
N LEU A 168 -1.74 24.70 -1.49
CA LEU A 168 -1.58 24.55 -0.05
C LEU A 168 -0.09 24.56 0.34
N ASP A 169 0.19 25.07 1.54
CA ASP A 169 1.52 25.04 2.14
C ASP A 169 1.89 23.62 2.63
N ARG A 170 3.13 23.43 3.04
CA ARG A 170 3.61 22.19 3.67
C ARG A 170 3.08 22.07 5.09
N TYR A 171 2.90 20.84 5.54
CA TYR A 171 2.76 20.52 6.95
C TYR A 171 4.03 20.92 7.72
N LYS A 172 3.84 21.58 8.86
CA LYS A 172 4.90 22.05 9.77
C LYS A 172 4.62 21.45 11.16
N PRO A 173 5.14 20.24 11.46
CA PRO A 173 4.92 19.62 12.76
C PRO A 173 5.64 20.39 13.88
N THR A 174 5.09 20.32 15.08
CA THR A 174 5.76 20.76 16.32
C THR A 174 6.57 19.62 16.91
N ASP A 175 7.57 19.93 17.74
CA ASP A 175 8.40 18.91 18.42
C ASP A 175 7.55 17.88 19.19
N ARG A 176 6.48 18.32 19.84
CA ARG A 176 5.53 17.42 20.53
C ARG A 176 4.78 16.49 19.58
N GLU A 177 4.43 16.96 18.38
CA GLU A 177 3.82 16.10 17.36
C GLU A 177 4.85 15.11 16.81
N ILE A 178 6.11 15.51 16.64
CA ILE A 178 7.19 14.62 16.18
C ILE A 178 7.43 13.50 17.20
N GLU A 179 7.64 13.84 18.47
CA GLU A 179 7.87 12.82 19.51
C GLU A 179 6.64 11.92 19.72
N ARG A 180 5.43 12.43 19.45
CA ARG A 180 4.22 11.61 19.42
C ARG A 180 4.27 10.54 18.33
N TYR A 181 4.80 10.84 17.14
CA TYR A 181 4.98 9.80 16.10
C TYR A 181 6.04 8.77 16.51
N VAL A 182 7.15 9.20 17.11
CA VAL A 182 8.20 8.29 17.61
C VAL A 182 7.60 7.32 18.62
N GLU A 183 6.90 7.84 19.63
CA GLU A 183 6.21 7.03 20.64
C GLU A 183 5.18 6.08 20.02
N GLU A 184 4.35 6.56 19.10
CA GLU A 184 3.35 5.72 18.45
C GLU A 184 3.98 4.56 17.66
N VAL A 185 5.12 4.79 16.98
CA VAL A 185 5.84 3.73 16.26
C VAL A 185 6.38 2.68 17.23
N GLU A 186 7.03 3.09 18.32
CA GLU A 186 7.58 2.18 19.31
C GLU A 186 6.47 1.33 19.96
N LEU A 187 5.38 1.96 20.40
CA LEU A 187 4.25 1.25 21.02
C LEU A 187 3.52 0.33 20.03
N TYR A 188 3.38 0.74 18.77
CA TYR A 188 2.72 -0.09 17.76
C TYR A 188 3.52 -1.35 17.47
N GLU A 189 4.84 -1.24 17.38
CA GLU A 189 5.72 -2.38 17.16
C GLU A 189 5.77 -3.33 18.37
N SER A 190 5.79 -2.80 19.59
CA SER A 190 5.88 -3.63 20.80
C SER A 190 4.55 -4.27 21.20
N GLU A 191 3.43 -3.58 21.05
CA GLU A 191 2.13 -4.02 21.61
C GLU A 191 1.11 -4.48 20.56
N VAL A 192 1.22 -4.08 19.29
CA VAL A 192 0.19 -4.36 18.27
C VAL A 192 0.66 -5.37 17.23
N THR A 193 1.72 -5.05 16.48
CA THR A 193 2.22 -5.91 15.41
C THR A 193 3.65 -5.54 15.03
N ASN A 194 4.44 -6.56 14.69
CA ASN A 194 5.73 -6.35 14.06
C ASN A 194 5.56 -5.60 12.73
N LEU A 195 6.37 -4.56 12.55
CA LEU A 195 6.49 -3.83 11.31
C LEU A 195 7.41 -4.60 10.35
N GLN A 196 7.17 -4.49 9.04
CA GLN A 196 8.08 -5.09 8.06
C GLN A 196 9.46 -4.40 8.00
N TYR A 197 9.56 -3.22 8.59
CA TYR A 197 10.78 -2.43 8.75
C TYR A 197 10.65 -1.70 10.09
N SER A 198 11.62 -1.90 10.97
CA SER A 198 11.68 -1.28 12.30
C SER A 198 12.59 -0.04 12.20
N PRO A 199 12.02 1.18 12.07
CA PRO A 199 12.80 2.39 11.91
C PRO A 199 13.43 2.78 13.24
N THR A 200 14.56 3.49 13.19
CA THR A 200 15.08 4.14 14.40
C THR A 200 14.24 5.38 14.75
N PRO A 201 14.26 5.84 16.01
CA PRO A 201 13.61 7.10 16.39
C PRO A 201 14.03 8.29 15.50
N ASP A 202 15.31 8.38 15.14
CA ASP A 202 15.82 9.46 14.29
C ASP A 202 15.31 9.35 12.85
N GLU A 203 15.13 8.14 12.33
CA GLU A 203 14.49 7.91 11.03
C GLU A 203 13.02 8.35 11.03
N VAL A 204 12.30 8.12 12.13
CA VAL A 204 10.93 8.60 12.31
C VAL A 204 10.89 10.13 12.39
N ARG A 205 11.76 10.76 13.19
CA ARG A 205 11.86 12.23 13.27
C ARG A 205 12.13 12.84 11.89
N LEU A 206 13.14 12.33 11.19
CA LEU A 206 13.50 12.77 9.85
C LEU A 206 12.31 12.66 8.88
N ALA A 207 11.55 11.58 8.94
CA ALA A 207 10.37 11.40 8.10
C ALA A 207 9.27 12.43 8.42
N VAL A 208 8.90 12.58 9.69
CA VAL A 208 7.82 13.48 10.11
C VAL A 208 8.15 14.94 9.80
N GLU A 209 9.39 15.36 10.00
CA GLU A 209 9.85 16.72 9.72
C GLU A 209 9.81 17.07 8.22
N ASN A 210 10.03 16.09 7.35
CA ASN A 210 10.22 16.33 5.92
C ASN A 210 9.02 15.93 5.06
N ILE A 211 8.11 15.09 5.52
CA ILE A 211 6.88 14.79 4.77
C ILE A 211 5.99 16.05 4.76
N PRO A 212 5.65 16.60 3.58
CA PRO A 212 4.98 17.90 3.46
C PRO A 212 3.46 17.83 3.64
N VAL A 213 2.90 16.65 3.91
CA VAL A 213 1.48 16.42 4.20
C VAL A 213 1.38 15.72 5.55
N GLU A 214 0.30 15.97 6.29
CA GLU A 214 0.11 15.28 7.56
C GLU A 214 -0.38 13.84 7.29
N VAL A 215 0.45 12.86 7.64
CA VAL A 215 0.10 11.43 7.63
C VAL A 215 -0.54 11.11 8.98
N THR A 216 -1.86 11.20 9.06
CA THR A 216 -2.63 10.97 10.29
C THR A 216 -3.67 9.87 10.07
N GLY A 217 -4.60 9.67 11.00
CA GLY A 217 -5.57 8.59 10.93
C GLY A 217 -6.50 8.54 12.12
N GLU A 218 -7.56 7.74 11.98
CA GLU A 218 -8.40 7.36 13.10
C GLU A 218 -7.64 6.39 14.03
N PRO A 219 -7.98 6.35 15.33
CA PRO A 219 -7.35 5.41 16.25
C PRO A 219 -7.70 3.97 15.85
N THR A 220 -6.68 3.12 15.69
CA THR A 220 -6.87 1.70 15.34
C THR A 220 -6.91 0.81 16.57
N ASP A 221 -6.15 1.17 17.61
CA ASP A 221 -5.90 0.34 18.78
C ASP A 221 -6.16 1.14 20.05
N LYS A 222 -6.72 0.50 21.08
CA LYS A 222 -7.07 1.15 22.36
C LYS A 222 -5.86 1.26 23.31
N ILE A 223 -4.72 1.65 22.77
CA ILE A 223 -3.49 1.87 23.52
C ILE A 223 -3.29 3.37 23.64
N GLU A 224 -3.24 3.87 24.87
CA GLU A 224 -3.01 5.28 25.14
C GLU A 224 -1.52 5.64 25.02
N VAL A 225 -1.28 6.87 24.57
CA VAL A 225 0.06 7.46 24.46
C VAL A 225 0.31 8.48 25.59
N SER A 226 1.57 8.84 25.81
CA SER A 226 2.00 9.87 26.76
C SER A 226 1.90 11.29 26.19
N HIS A 227 2.20 11.50 24.90
CA HIS A 227 2.09 12.81 24.25
C HIS A 227 0.64 13.14 23.89
N ARG A 228 -0.18 13.45 24.91
CA ARG A 228 -1.63 13.65 24.80
C ARG A 228 -2.03 15.08 24.42
N ASP A 229 -3.27 15.19 23.95
CA ASP A 229 -4.04 16.43 23.76
C ASP A 229 -3.35 17.44 22.85
N LEU A 230 -2.85 16.95 21.71
CA LEU A 230 -2.27 17.80 20.67
C LEU A 230 -3.41 18.46 19.87
N LYS A 231 -3.32 19.78 19.66
CA LYS A 231 -4.38 20.59 19.03
C LYS A 231 -4.87 20.03 17.68
N ARG A 232 -3.97 19.42 16.90
CA ARG A 232 -4.26 18.88 15.56
C ARG A 232 -4.50 17.38 15.55
N VAL A 233 -4.33 16.66 16.66
CA VAL A 233 -4.53 15.21 16.72
C VAL A 233 -5.74 14.93 17.60
N GLU A 234 -6.82 14.41 17.01
CA GLU A 234 -8.13 14.28 17.66
C GLU A 234 -8.21 13.07 18.61
N THR A 235 -7.13 12.31 18.77
CA THR A 235 -7.08 11.09 19.59
C THR A 235 -5.80 10.98 20.41
N ASN A 236 -5.93 10.36 21.58
CA ASN A 236 -4.81 9.98 22.45
C ASN A 236 -4.43 8.50 22.33
N HIS A 237 -4.88 7.86 21.25
CA HIS A 237 -4.57 6.46 20.95
C HIS A 237 -3.70 6.32 19.70
N ILE A 238 -3.16 5.12 19.49
CA ILE A 238 -2.32 4.80 18.34
C ILE A 238 -3.10 4.85 17.03
N ARG A 239 -2.50 5.50 16.01
CA ARG A 239 -3.06 5.66 14.67
C ARG A 239 -2.37 4.71 13.69
N GLY A 240 -2.59 3.40 13.82
CA GLY A 240 -1.84 2.37 13.10
C GLY A 240 -1.84 2.54 11.57
N GLY A 241 -2.94 3.01 10.97
CA GLY A 241 -2.98 3.30 9.52
C GLY A 241 -1.94 4.34 9.09
N ALA A 242 -1.77 5.41 9.88
CA ALA A 242 -0.79 6.45 9.64
C ALA A 242 0.65 5.92 9.73
N LEU A 243 0.92 5.13 10.78
CA LEU A 243 2.23 4.51 11.01
C LEU A 243 2.61 3.56 9.88
N LEU A 244 1.67 2.73 9.42
CA LEU A 244 1.89 1.81 8.30
C LEU A 244 2.20 2.55 7.00
N ALA A 245 1.49 3.65 6.71
CA ALA A 245 1.74 4.47 5.52
C ALA A 245 3.11 5.17 5.56
N MET A 246 3.51 5.65 6.74
CA MET A 246 4.80 6.32 6.94
C MET A 246 5.97 5.31 6.93
N VAL A 247 5.89 4.26 7.75
CA VAL A 247 7.00 3.35 8.02
C VAL A 247 7.11 2.25 6.95
N GLU A 248 6.08 1.40 6.81
CA GLU A 248 6.09 0.34 5.77
C GLU A 248 5.93 0.93 4.36
N GLY A 249 5.43 2.16 4.25
CA GLY A 249 5.35 2.92 3.02
C GLY A 249 6.59 3.77 2.75
N VAL A 250 6.56 5.03 3.18
CA VAL A 250 7.55 6.05 2.78
C VAL A 250 8.97 5.65 3.15
N ILE A 251 9.22 5.24 4.39
CA ILE A 251 10.55 4.88 4.88
C ILE A 251 11.05 3.60 4.21
N GLN A 252 10.31 2.49 4.33
CA GLN A 252 10.72 1.20 3.78
C GLN A 252 10.87 1.23 2.25
N LYS A 253 10.05 2.04 1.55
CA LYS A 253 10.08 2.16 0.08
C LYS A 253 10.74 3.45 -0.40
N ALA A 254 11.56 4.10 0.42
CA ALA A 254 12.23 5.37 0.12
C ALA A 254 12.87 5.44 -1.29
N PRO A 255 13.63 4.42 -1.77
CA PRO A 255 14.22 4.48 -3.12
C PRO A 255 13.18 4.58 -4.24
N LYS A 256 12.02 3.94 -4.07
CA LYS A 256 10.94 3.95 -5.05
C LYS A 256 10.17 5.27 -5.00
N VAL A 257 9.90 5.79 -3.80
CA VAL A 257 9.29 7.12 -3.63
C VAL A 257 10.16 8.20 -4.25
N LEU A 258 11.47 8.20 -3.97
CA LEU A 258 12.42 9.15 -4.53
C LEU A 258 12.47 9.09 -6.07
N LYS A 259 12.43 7.89 -6.65
CA LYS A 259 12.35 7.72 -8.11
C LYS A 259 11.14 8.45 -8.68
N TYR A 260 9.94 8.22 -8.14
CA TYR A 260 8.72 8.84 -8.64
C TYR A 260 8.66 10.34 -8.34
N ALA A 261 9.17 10.79 -7.19
CA ALA A 261 9.30 12.21 -6.88
C ALA A 261 10.15 12.94 -7.94
N LYS A 262 11.30 12.36 -8.32
CA LYS A 262 12.17 12.90 -9.38
C LYS A 262 11.48 12.86 -10.75
N GLN A 263 10.78 11.77 -11.09
CA GLN A 263 10.04 11.67 -12.35
C GLN A 263 8.93 12.73 -12.45
N MET A 264 8.22 13.00 -11.36
CA MET A 264 7.16 14.01 -11.28
C MET A 264 7.68 15.43 -11.03
N LYS A 265 9.01 15.61 -10.94
CA LYS A 265 9.69 16.88 -10.66
C LYS A 265 9.20 17.53 -9.36
N LEU A 266 8.85 16.71 -8.37
CA LEU A 266 8.50 17.14 -7.02
C LEU A 266 9.78 17.51 -6.25
N LYS A 267 9.81 18.73 -5.71
CA LYS A 267 10.91 19.21 -4.86
C LYS A 267 10.65 18.84 -3.41
N GLY A 268 11.70 18.71 -2.60
CA GLY A 268 11.57 18.49 -1.15
C GLY A 268 11.55 17.00 -0.72
N TRP A 269 11.89 16.08 -1.62
CA TRP A 269 11.96 14.64 -1.33
C TRP A 269 13.40 14.08 -1.35
N ASP A 270 14.42 14.92 -1.53
CA ASP A 270 15.83 14.48 -1.63
C ASP A 270 16.38 13.91 -0.32
N TRP A 271 15.77 14.25 0.82
CA TRP A 271 16.09 13.67 2.14
C TRP A 271 15.92 12.14 2.18
N LEU A 272 15.09 11.56 1.31
CA LEU A 272 14.94 10.11 1.18
C LEU A 272 16.24 9.39 0.76
N GLU A 273 17.23 10.13 0.24
CA GLU A 273 18.54 9.56 -0.09
C GLU A 273 19.28 9.04 1.14
N GLU A 274 18.98 9.56 2.34
CA GLU A 274 19.61 9.11 3.59
C GLU A 274 19.27 7.65 3.90
N PHE A 275 18.01 7.24 3.70
CA PHE A 275 17.57 5.85 3.84
C PHE A 275 18.17 4.92 2.78
N SER A 276 18.54 5.44 1.62
CA SER A 276 19.19 4.65 0.58
C SER A 276 20.68 4.42 0.86
N LYS A 277 21.36 5.32 1.57
CA LYS A 277 22.81 5.24 1.82
C LYS A 277 23.17 4.16 2.84
N THR A 278 22.31 3.92 3.83
CA THR A 278 22.50 2.88 4.86
C THR A 278 22.55 1.46 4.27
N SER A 279 21.93 1.24 3.10
CA SER A 279 21.95 -0.04 2.38
C SER A 279 23.18 -0.28 1.48
N LYS A 280 24.08 0.72 1.32
CA LYS A 280 25.20 0.68 0.36
C LYS A 280 26.59 0.54 0.98
N SER A 281 26.71 0.27 2.28
CA SER A 281 27.97 -0.16 2.88
C SER A 281 28.17 -1.66 2.67
N ASP A 282 28.83 -2.00 1.55
CA ASP A 282 29.66 -3.20 1.32
C ASP A 282 29.58 -3.62 -0.16
N LYS A 283 30.22 -2.84 -1.03
CA LYS A 283 30.69 -3.34 -2.33
C LYS A 283 32.18 -3.64 -2.22
N SER A 284 32.49 -4.79 -1.61
CA SER A 284 33.77 -5.48 -1.80
C SER A 284 33.61 -6.46 -2.98
N ASP A 285 34.53 -6.42 -3.93
CA ASP A 285 34.53 -7.14 -5.23
C ASP A 285 34.74 -8.67 -5.13
N GLU A 286 34.21 -9.34 -4.10
CA GLU A 286 34.03 -10.79 -4.06
C GLU A 286 32.56 -11.10 -3.75
N ILE A 287 31.90 -11.90 -4.59
CA ILE A 287 30.52 -12.38 -4.33
C ILE A 287 30.59 -13.45 -3.25
N THR A 288 30.87 -13.06 -2.00
CA THR A 288 30.74 -13.95 -0.86
C THR A 288 29.26 -14.05 -0.52
N ILE A 289 28.64 -15.18 -0.87
CA ILE A 289 27.27 -15.50 -0.49
C ILE A 289 27.25 -15.71 1.04
N LYS A 290 26.87 -14.66 1.78
CA LYS A 290 26.65 -14.73 3.24
C LYS A 290 25.36 -15.48 3.53
N ALA A 291 25.38 -16.37 4.52
CA ALA A 291 24.18 -17.05 5.00
C ALA A 291 23.19 -16.05 5.60
N ASP A 292 21.90 -16.18 5.30
CA ASP A 292 20.83 -15.35 5.87
C ASP A 292 20.00 -16.16 6.88
N ASN A 293 19.92 -15.67 8.12
CA ASN A 293 19.24 -16.37 9.22
C ASN A 293 17.79 -15.89 9.42
N LYS A 294 17.31 -14.92 8.64
CA LYS A 294 15.98 -14.29 8.84
C LYS A 294 14.79 -15.25 8.87
N TYR A 295 14.86 -16.37 8.15
CA TYR A 295 13.75 -17.32 8.14
C TYR A 295 13.64 -18.14 9.44
N ILE A 296 14.69 -18.15 10.27
CA ILE A 296 14.81 -18.88 11.55
C ILE A 296 14.48 -17.99 12.75
N GLU A 297 14.58 -16.67 12.62
CA GLU A 297 14.36 -15.72 13.73
C GLU A 297 12.93 -15.83 14.33
N ASP A 298 11.93 -16.12 13.49
CA ASP A 298 10.52 -16.26 13.90
C ASP A 298 10.01 -17.72 13.86
N ILE A 299 10.70 -18.64 14.55
CA ILE A 299 10.20 -20.03 14.67
C ILE A 299 9.06 -20.09 15.68
N ILE A 300 7.89 -20.46 15.17
CA ILE A 300 6.70 -20.75 15.97
C ILE A 300 6.70 -22.25 16.30
N GLY A 301 6.26 -22.60 17.51
CA GLY A 301 6.05 -23.99 17.91
C GLY A 301 5.21 -24.76 16.88
N GLY A 302 5.68 -25.95 16.50
CA GLY A 302 5.05 -26.77 15.47
C GLY A 302 5.46 -26.47 14.03
N ARG A 303 6.42 -25.57 13.77
CA ARG A 303 7.03 -25.40 12.44
C ARG A 303 8.47 -25.95 12.44
N PRO A 304 8.76 -27.03 11.72
CA PRO A 304 10.10 -27.62 11.71
C PRO A 304 11.06 -26.76 10.87
N VAL A 305 12.33 -26.75 11.29
CA VAL A 305 13.43 -26.25 10.49
C VAL A 305 13.96 -27.40 9.66
N LEU A 306 13.81 -27.30 8.33
CA LEU A 306 14.16 -28.39 7.40
C LEU A 306 15.63 -28.36 6.93
N GLY A 307 16.40 -27.36 7.35
CA GLY A 307 17.83 -27.24 7.10
C GLY A 307 18.34 -25.91 7.64
N CYS A 308 19.60 -25.85 8.10
CA CYS A 308 20.17 -24.59 8.55
C CYS A 308 20.67 -23.74 7.37
N PRO A 309 20.91 -22.43 7.58
CA PRO A 309 21.29 -21.49 6.54
C PRO A 309 22.59 -21.92 5.86
N SER A 310 22.56 -22.02 4.53
CA SER A 310 23.68 -22.49 3.70
C SER A 310 24.34 -23.81 4.14
N GLU A 311 23.62 -24.68 4.85
CA GLU A 311 24.13 -25.96 5.35
C GLU A 311 24.11 -27.06 4.28
N LYS A 312 25.18 -27.87 4.21
CA LYS A 312 25.26 -29.04 3.32
C LYS A 312 24.41 -30.17 3.88
N GLY A 313 23.41 -30.64 3.13
CA GLY A 313 22.53 -31.74 3.51
C GLY A 313 21.05 -31.38 3.50
N ALA A 314 20.72 -30.10 3.41
CA ALA A 314 19.36 -29.59 3.21
C ALA A 314 18.92 -29.71 1.73
N PHE A 315 17.96 -28.88 1.30
CA PHE A 315 17.49 -28.84 -0.08
C PHE A 315 18.60 -28.43 -1.06
N ARG A 316 18.95 -29.34 -1.98
CA ARG A 316 19.90 -29.04 -3.07
C ARG A 316 19.22 -28.20 -4.14
N LEU A 317 19.65 -26.95 -4.29
CA LEU A 317 19.14 -26.03 -5.32
C LEU A 317 19.38 -26.59 -6.74
N ARG A 318 18.31 -26.60 -7.55
CA ARG A 318 18.36 -26.86 -8.99
C ARG A 318 17.60 -25.75 -9.71
N TYR A 319 18.28 -25.02 -10.60
CA TYR A 319 17.62 -24.04 -11.44
C TYR A 319 16.74 -24.74 -12.48
N GLY A 320 15.48 -24.34 -12.52
CA GLY A 320 14.50 -24.90 -13.44
C GLY A 320 13.11 -24.38 -13.13
N ARG A 321 12.20 -24.54 -14.09
CA ARG A 321 10.77 -24.22 -13.92
C ARG A 321 9.97 -25.40 -14.42
N SER A 322 9.17 -26.01 -13.55
CA SER A 322 8.24 -27.07 -13.94
C SER A 322 6.90 -26.45 -14.36
N ARG A 323 6.00 -27.30 -14.87
CA ARG A 323 4.65 -26.88 -15.27
C ARG A 323 3.81 -26.35 -14.10
N ASN A 324 4.04 -26.84 -12.88
CA ASN A 324 3.26 -26.51 -11.68
C ASN A 324 3.95 -25.54 -10.72
N THR A 325 5.24 -25.19 -10.91
CA THR A 325 5.93 -24.21 -10.06
C THR A 325 5.47 -22.76 -10.26
N GLY A 326 4.70 -22.48 -11.32
CA GLY A 326 4.09 -21.16 -11.52
C GLY A 326 5.13 -20.02 -11.50
N LEU A 327 4.87 -18.98 -10.70
CA LEU A 327 5.76 -17.81 -10.52
C LEU A 327 6.66 -17.90 -9.28
N ALA A 328 6.13 -18.41 -8.16
CA ALA A 328 6.78 -18.36 -6.85
C ALA A 328 6.72 -19.68 -6.06
N ALA A 329 6.25 -20.77 -6.67
CA ALA A 329 6.31 -22.08 -6.06
C ALA A 329 7.63 -22.78 -6.39
N MET A 330 8.06 -23.69 -5.52
CA MET A 330 9.27 -24.49 -5.69
C MET A 330 8.94 -25.97 -5.81
N GLY A 331 9.65 -26.62 -6.71
CA GLY A 331 9.56 -28.06 -6.91
C GLY A 331 10.32 -28.79 -5.81
N VAL A 332 9.65 -29.72 -5.13
CA VAL A 332 10.27 -30.68 -4.20
C VAL A 332 9.94 -32.09 -4.69
N ASN A 333 10.90 -33.02 -4.56
CA ASN A 333 10.64 -34.41 -4.90
C ASN A 333 9.59 -34.99 -3.94
N PRO A 334 8.53 -35.66 -4.43
CA PRO A 334 7.52 -36.28 -3.58
C PRO A 334 8.09 -37.23 -2.51
N ALA A 335 9.19 -37.94 -2.81
CA ALA A 335 9.86 -38.79 -1.83
C ALA A 335 10.43 -38.00 -0.65
N THR A 336 10.95 -36.80 -0.88
CA THR A 336 11.39 -35.92 0.22
C THR A 336 10.21 -35.42 1.05
N MET A 337 9.06 -35.14 0.41
CA MET A 337 7.86 -34.73 1.12
C MET A 337 7.36 -35.84 2.05
N GLU A 338 7.35 -37.09 1.57
CA GLU A 338 6.98 -38.27 2.35
C GLU A 338 7.95 -38.53 3.50
N LEU A 339 9.27 -38.49 3.26
CA LEU A 339 10.27 -38.73 4.30
C LEU A 339 10.26 -37.69 5.43
N LEU A 340 9.86 -36.46 5.13
CA LEU A 340 9.77 -35.39 6.12
C LEU A 340 8.41 -35.37 6.85
N GLU A 341 7.38 -36.01 6.30
CA GLU A 341 5.98 -36.07 6.80
C GLU A 341 5.34 -34.70 7.15
N PHE A 342 5.96 -33.59 6.72
CA PHE A 342 5.54 -32.23 7.07
C PHE A 342 5.23 -31.37 5.85
N LEU A 343 5.75 -31.75 4.68
CA LEU A 343 5.52 -31.03 3.44
C LEU A 343 4.33 -31.65 2.71
N ALA A 344 3.32 -30.82 2.44
CA ALA A 344 2.19 -31.14 1.59
C ALA A 344 2.18 -30.23 0.37
N VAL A 345 1.39 -30.61 -0.64
CA VAL A 345 1.16 -29.74 -1.80
C VAL A 345 0.47 -28.47 -1.30
N GLY A 346 1.09 -27.31 -1.51
CA GLY A 346 0.58 -26.05 -0.98
C GLY A 346 1.28 -25.55 0.28
N THR A 347 2.11 -26.37 0.95
CA THR A 347 2.80 -25.94 2.18
C THR A 347 3.71 -24.75 1.88
N GLN A 348 3.48 -23.64 2.59
CA GLN A 348 4.33 -22.46 2.50
C GLN A 348 5.60 -22.67 3.32
N MET A 349 6.76 -22.63 2.67
CA MET A 349 8.05 -22.62 3.34
C MET A 349 8.62 -21.20 3.37
N LYS A 350 9.12 -20.76 4.53
CA LYS A 350 10.06 -19.64 4.59
C LYS A 350 11.44 -20.16 4.16
N ILE A 351 12.16 -19.41 3.35
CA ILE A 351 13.44 -19.82 2.78
C ILE A 351 14.48 -18.72 2.90
N GLU A 352 15.73 -19.13 2.82
CA GLU A 352 16.88 -18.22 2.73
C GLU A 352 16.94 -17.51 1.36
N ARG A 353 16.79 -18.27 0.27
CA ARG A 353 17.03 -17.81 -1.12
C ARG A 353 16.18 -18.60 -2.12
N PRO A 354 15.81 -18.03 -3.30
CA PRO A 354 16.05 -16.66 -3.77
C PRO A 354 14.94 -15.66 -3.35
N GLY A 355 14.16 -15.95 -2.30
CA GLY A 355 13.08 -15.07 -1.81
C GLY A 355 12.85 -15.27 -0.32
N LYS A 356 11.74 -14.73 0.22
CA LYS A 356 11.36 -14.87 1.64
C LYS A 356 10.50 -16.10 1.91
N GLY A 357 9.85 -16.62 0.88
CA GLY A 357 9.00 -17.79 0.99
C GLY A 357 8.65 -18.36 -0.37
N ASN A 358 8.19 -19.60 -0.37
CA ASN A 358 7.68 -20.29 -1.53
C ASN A 358 6.52 -21.21 -1.12
N CYS A 359 5.77 -21.66 -2.12
CA CYS A 359 4.82 -22.74 -1.97
C CYS A 359 5.41 -24.04 -2.54
N VAL A 360 5.28 -25.15 -1.82
CA VAL A 360 5.82 -26.44 -2.27
C VAL A 360 4.86 -27.10 -3.26
N VAL A 361 5.42 -27.53 -4.39
CA VAL A 361 4.72 -28.36 -5.38
C VAL A 361 5.55 -29.60 -5.75
N PRO A 362 4.91 -30.74 -6.03
CA PRO A 362 5.62 -31.97 -6.34
C PRO A 362 6.24 -31.91 -7.75
N VAL A 363 7.51 -32.27 -7.85
CA VAL A 363 8.21 -32.48 -9.12
C VAL A 363 8.96 -33.81 -9.04
N ASP A 364 8.50 -34.79 -9.80
CA ASP A 364 8.98 -36.18 -9.78
C ASP A 364 10.32 -36.39 -10.50
N THR A 365 10.67 -35.50 -11.44
CA THR A 365 11.90 -35.62 -12.23
C THR A 365 13.17 -35.14 -11.54
N ILE A 366 13.08 -34.50 -10.36
CA ILE A 366 14.25 -33.90 -9.65
C ILE A 366 14.76 -34.80 -8.53
#